data_AF-A0A409V969-F1
#
_entry.id   AF-A0A409V969-F1
#
_cell.length_a   1.000
_cell.length_b   1.000
_cell.length_c   1.000
_cell.angle_alpha   90.00
_cell.angle_beta   90.00
_cell.angle_gamma   90.00
#
_symmetry.space_group_name_H-M   'P 1'
#
loop_
_entity.id
_entity.type
_entity.pdbx_description
1 polymer ?
#
loop_
_entity_poly.entity_id
_entity_poly.type
_entity_poly.pdbx_seq_one_letter_code
_entity_poly.pdbx_strand_id
1 'polypeptide(L)'
;MFKRTLFAFAFFPVLSVLSVKNMFGRLNDSGVAHTVGVDYCTPGLSKYAPTGNNAIDNAICPLIAFFHILMDNPSSFSLLFYSLIGGAPLVVLPLIEGHRTGQRSFFKYPNIWLLISQVASVGFTFPLYYSLLILSGSWKKLPEFNDKSFPQHKVQAIVFSVMAGALIPTLAMLFMKDPTVTAIWQIYPLCISVAYFLHILVVRSPQTPKSGYRALQGFYLVSFILSSSIHMATAVPLFADITSLRHLLVPALTPLDNSVPVASHLHDFLKWDVTLAYTSTALAFFWLCSSVKQVVCLFTWLLFAIPVFGFGAATMGAAMWKEGLLQ
;
A
#
# COMPACT_ATOMS: atom_id res chain seq x y z
N MET A 1 -18.28 -12.02 20.77
CA MET A 1 -16.88 -12.09 20.25
C MET A 1 -16.78 -13.00 19.04
N PHE A 2 -17.26 -14.25 19.13
CA PHE A 2 -17.24 -15.26 18.07
C PHE A 2 -17.79 -14.80 16.71
N LYS A 3 -18.98 -14.16 16.71
CA LYS A 3 -19.62 -13.69 15.46
C LYS A 3 -18.73 -12.72 14.67
N ARG A 4 -18.05 -11.78 15.33
CA ARG A 4 -17.13 -10.85 14.65
C ARG A 4 -15.98 -11.64 14.02
N THR A 5 -15.24 -12.44 14.79
CA THR A 5 -14.11 -13.24 14.28
C THR A 5 -14.48 -14.12 13.07
N LEU A 6 -15.67 -14.75 13.08
CA LEU A 6 -16.14 -15.58 11.97
C LEU A 6 -16.32 -14.79 10.67
N PHE A 7 -16.87 -13.57 10.73
CA PHE A 7 -17.01 -12.73 9.54
C PHE A 7 -15.65 -12.36 8.93
N ALA A 8 -14.62 -12.09 9.74
CA ALA A 8 -13.28 -11.77 9.21
C ALA A 8 -12.71 -12.95 8.42
N PHE A 9 -12.94 -14.17 8.92
CA PHE A 9 -12.52 -15.40 8.26
C PHE A 9 -13.24 -15.63 6.92
N ALA A 10 -14.46 -15.12 6.75
CA ALA A 10 -15.18 -15.21 5.48
C ALA A 10 -14.74 -14.13 4.49
N PHE A 11 -14.73 -12.85 4.91
CA PHE A 11 -14.56 -11.73 3.98
C PHE A 11 -13.13 -11.57 3.46
N PHE A 12 -12.13 -11.56 4.34
CA PHE A 12 -10.76 -11.24 3.93
C PHE A 12 -10.12 -12.31 3.04
N PRO A 13 -10.26 -13.62 3.32
CA PRO A 13 -9.78 -14.66 2.40
C PRO A 13 -10.47 -14.63 1.04
N VAL A 14 -11.77 -14.31 0.98
CA VAL A 14 -12.47 -14.12 -0.30
C VAL A 14 -11.84 -12.99 -1.10
N LEU A 15 -11.47 -11.87 -0.46
CA LEU A 15 -10.74 -10.80 -1.14
C LEU A 15 -9.39 -11.28 -1.66
N SER A 16 -8.60 -12.03 -0.89
CA SER A 16 -7.34 -12.61 -1.39
C SER A 16 -7.54 -13.54 -2.58
N VAL A 17 -8.58 -14.38 -2.57
CA VAL A 17 -8.94 -15.25 -3.72
C VAL A 17 -9.34 -14.41 -4.93
N LEU A 18 -10.11 -13.34 -4.73
CA LEU A 18 -10.47 -12.40 -5.79
C LEU A 18 -9.23 -11.68 -6.35
N SER A 19 -8.25 -11.34 -5.52
CA SER A 19 -6.97 -10.77 -5.97
C SER A 19 -6.24 -11.76 -6.88
N VAL A 20 -6.07 -13.01 -6.44
CA VAL A 20 -5.41 -14.05 -7.26
C VAL A 20 -6.13 -14.25 -8.59
N LYS A 21 -7.45 -14.39 -8.56
CA LYS A 21 -8.25 -14.63 -9.76
C LYS A 21 -8.21 -13.46 -10.74
N ASN A 22 -8.49 -12.23 -10.27
CA ASN A 22 -8.62 -11.08 -11.16
C ASN A 22 -7.28 -10.50 -11.61
N MET A 23 -6.23 -10.65 -10.81
CA MET A 23 -4.92 -10.11 -11.14
C MET A 23 -4.07 -11.15 -11.87
N PHE A 24 -3.66 -12.21 -11.17
CA PHE A 24 -2.74 -13.21 -11.72
C PHE A 24 -3.43 -14.18 -12.69
N GLY A 25 -4.67 -14.60 -12.39
CA GLY A 25 -5.46 -15.46 -13.27
C GLY A 25 -5.66 -14.84 -14.65
N ARG A 26 -6.09 -13.57 -14.71
CA ARG A 26 -6.28 -12.86 -15.99
C ARG A 26 -5.00 -12.62 -16.77
N LEU A 27 -3.88 -12.31 -16.09
CA LEU A 27 -2.58 -12.19 -16.77
C LEU A 27 -2.12 -13.51 -17.38
N ASN A 28 -2.40 -14.64 -16.70
CA ASN A 28 -2.07 -15.96 -17.21
C ASN A 28 -2.98 -16.35 -18.38
N ASP A 29 -4.30 -16.15 -18.24
CA ASP A 29 -5.31 -16.51 -19.25
C ASP A 29 -5.13 -15.71 -20.55
N SER A 30 -4.67 -14.46 -20.46
CA SER A 30 -4.36 -13.60 -21.61
C SER A 30 -3.00 -13.86 -22.26
N GLY A 31 -2.15 -14.70 -21.64
CA GLY A 31 -0.76 -14.91 -22.06
C GLY A 31 0.20 -13.77 -21.71
N VAL A 32 -0.28 -12.68 -21.13
CA VAL A 32 0.56 -11.52 -20.78
C VAL A 32 1.62 -11.87 -19.74
N ALA A 33 1.32 -12.77 -18.81
CA ALA A 33 2.31 -13.27 -17.84
C ALA A 33 3.51 -13.93 -18.55
N HIS A 34 3.25 -14.72 -19.60
CA HIS A 34 4.30 -15.32 -20.41
C HIS A 34 5.07 -14.24 -21.18
N THR A 35 4.37 -13.31 -21.85
CA THR A 35 5.02 -12.23 -22.59
C THR A 35 5.93 -11.38 -21.72
N VAL A 36 5.47 -10.94 -20.53
CA VAL A 36 6.31 -10.20 -19.58
C VAL A 36 7.47 -11.05 -19.07
N GLY A 37 7.23 -12.33 -18.75
CA GLY A 37 8.24 -13.21 -18.16
C GLY A 37 9.28 -13.77 -19.14
N VAL A 38 8.97 -13.83 -20.43
CA VAL A 38 9.81 -14.46 -21.46
C VAL A 38 10.25 -13.45 -22.50
N ASP A 39 9.31 -12.79 -23.17
CA ASP A 39 9.61 -11.91 -24.31
C ASP A 39 10.38 -10.66 -23.86
N TYR A 40 10.01 -10.08 -22.70
CA TYR A 40 10.73 -8.92 -22.14
C TYR A 40 11.97 -9.29 -21.30
N CYS A 41 12.12 -10.57 -20.95
CA CYS A 41 13.14 -11.06 -20.02
C CYS A 41 14.11 -12.07 -20.62
N THR A 42 14.16 -12.15 -21.95
CA THR A 42 15.08 -13.05 -22.64
C THR A 42 16.55 -12.68 -22.32
N PRO A 43 17.37 -13.61 -21.79
CA PRO A 43 18.76 -13.35 -21.43
C PRO A 43 19.59 -12.78 -22.59
N GLY A 44 20.41 -11.76 -22.30
CA GLY A 44 21.29 -11.12 -23.28
C GLY A 44 20.62 -10.07 -24.20
N LEU A 45 19.28 -10.01 -24.22
CA LEU A 45 18.51 -9.00 -24.97
C LEU A 45 17.62 -8.14 -24.07
N SER A 46 17.37 -8.58 -22.82
CA SER A 46 16.52 -7.84 -21.90
C SER A 46 17.16 -6.51 -21.51
N LYS A 47 16.43 -5.42 -21.77
CA LYS A 47 16.75 -4.09 -21.23
C LYS A 47 16.52 -4.00 -19.72
N TYR A 48 16.01 -5.06 -19.08
CA TYR A 48 15.61 -5.09 -17.67
C TYR A 48 16.46 -6.07 -16.84
N ALA A 49 17.69 -6.37 -17.26
CA ALA A 49 18.65 -7.20 -16.54
C ALA A 49 19.66 -6.32 -15.76
N PRO A 50 19.41 -6.00 -14.48
CA PRO A 50 20.17 -5.00 -13.74
C PRO A 50 21.52 -5.50 -13.19
N THR A 51 21.71 -6.81 -13.01
CA THR A 51 22.88 -7.33 -12.28
C THR A 51 23.93 -8.00 -13.17
N GLY A 52 23.55 -8.47 -14.36
CA GLY A 52 24.39 -9.32 -15.20
C GLY A 52 24.49 -10.77 -14.71
N ASN A 53 23.83 -11.12 -13.61
CA ASN A 53 23.71 -12.49 -13.12
C ASN A 53 22.38 -13.09 -13.61
N ASN A 54 22.45 -14.04 -14.53
CA ASN A 54 21.27 -14.66 -15.15
C ASN A 54 20.23 -15.19 -14.15
N ALA A 55 20.64 -15.78 -13.01
CA ALA A 55 19.69 -16.33 -12.04
C ALA A 55 18.91 -15.22 -11.32
N ILE A 56 19.60 -14.15 -10.94
CA ILE A 56 18.98 -12.99 -10.28
C ILE A 56 18.12 -12.21 -11.28
N ASP A 57 18.67 -11.94 -12.46
CA ASP A 57 17.99 -11.17 -13.51
C ASP A 57 16.72 -11.90 -13.98
N ASN A 58 16.74 -13.22 -14.15
CA ASN A 58 15.52 -13.98 -14.49
C ASN A 58 14.45 -13.91 -13.39
N ALA A 59 14.83 -13.84 -12.12
CA ALA A 59 13.88 -13.79 -11.00
C ALA A 59 13.25 -12.39 -10.86
N ILE A 60 14.02 -11.32 -11.07
CA ILE A 60 13.56 -9.94 -10.84
C ILE A 60 13.05 -9.25 -12.12
N CYS A 61 13.47 -9.70 -13.30
CA CYS A 61 13.12 -9.06 -14.56
C CYS A 61 11.61 -8.93 -14.80
N PRO A 62 10.75 -9.95 -14.55
CA PRO A 62 9.31 -9.79 -14.79
C PRO A 62 8.71 -8.65 -13.96
N LEU A 63 9.21 -8.46 -12.75
CA LEU A 63 8.79 -7.41 -11.83
C LEU A 63 9.28 -6.03 -12.30
N ILE A 64 10.52 -5.92 -12.77
CA ILE A 64 11.05 -4.68 -13.37
C ILE A 64 10.30 -4.34 -14.65
N ALA A 65 10.14 -5.30 -15.56
CA ALA A 65 9.41 -5.15 -16.81
C ALA A 65 7.97 -4.68 -16.56
N PHE A 66 7.28 -5.24 -15.54
CA PHE A 66 5.96 -4.78 -15.13
C PHE A 66 5.91 -3.27 -14.86
N PHE A 67 6.81 -2.75 -14.02
CA PHE A 67 6.82 -1.32 -13.70
C PHE A 67 7.25 -0.46 -14.88
N HIS A 68 8.23 -0.88 -15.67
CA HIS A 68 8.69 -0.10 -16.82
C HIS A 68 7.65 -0.01 -17.93
N ILE A 69 6.94 -1.08 -18.25
CA ILE A 69 5.83 -1.06 -19.21
C ILE A 69 4.73 -0.09 -18.75
N LEU A 70 4.43 -0.05 -17.44
CA LEU A 70 3.50 0.94 -16.88
C LEU A 70 4.05 2.37 -16.97
N MET A 71 5.35 2.59 -16.73
CA MET A 71 5.98 3.90 -16.80
C MET A 71 6.13 4.46 -18.22
N ASP A 72 6.18 3.59 -19.23
CA ASP A 72 6.29 3.96 -20.63
C ASP A 72 4.92 4.29 -21.26
N ASN A 73 3.83 3.83 -20.66
CA ASN A 73 2.47 4.19 -21.08
C ASN A 73 1.91 5.36 -20.23
N PRO A 74 1.52 6.51 -20.82
CA PRO A 74 1.07 7.67 -20.04
C PRO A 74 -0.16 7.43 -19.15
N SER A 75 -1.14 6.65 -19.60
CA SER A 75 -2.34 6.35 -18.82
C SER A 75 -2.02 5.46 -17.63
N SER A 76 -1.24 4.41 -17.88
CA SER A 76 -0.78 3.49 -16.84
C SER A 76 0.16 4.18 -15.84
N PHE A 77 1.03 5.07 -16.31
CA PHE A 77 1.93 5.85 -15.46
C PHE A 77 1.16 6.77 -14.52
N SER A 78 0.07 7.40 -14.99
CA SER A 78 -0.79 8.22 -14.14
C SER A 78 -1.36 7.41 -12.96
N LEU A 79 -1.87 6.20 -13.22
CA LEU A 79 -2.36 5.33 -12.15
C LEU A 79 -1.21 4.81 -11.26
N LEU A 80 -0.06 4.46 -11.82
CA LEU A 80 1.11 4.02 -11.05
C LEU A 80 1.58 5.11 -10.09
N PHE A 81 1.73 6.33 -10.59
CA PHE A 81 2.10 7.49 -9.79
C PHE A 81 1.05 7.79 -8.70
N TYR A 82 -0.24 7.80 -9.08
CA TYR A 82 -1.35 7.95 -8.15
C TYR A 82 -1.31 6.92 -7.02
N SER A 83 -1.10 5.65 -7.38
CA SER A 83 -1.14 4.51 -6.47
C SER A 83 0.07 4.48 -5.54
N LEU A 84 1.28 4.78 -6.03
CA LEU A 84 2.49 4.74 -5.21
C LEU A 84 2.61 5.95 -4.27
N ILE A 85 2.31 7.15 -4.75
CA ILE A 85 2.42 8.37 -3.93
C ILE A 85 1.19 8.55 -3.03
N GLY A 86 -0.02 8.30 -3.55
CA GLY A 86 -1.26 8.27 -2.76
C GLY A 86 -1.38 7.04 -1.85
N GLY A 87 -0.56 6.01 -2.10
CA GLY A 87 -0.47 4.75 -1.38
C GLY A 87 0.15 4.83 0.02
N ALA A 88 0.56 6.01 0.48
CA ALA A 88 1.19 6.22 1.78
C ALA A 88 0.52 5.46 2.96
N PRO A 89 -0.82 5.41 3.08
CA PRO A 89 -1.48 4.64 4.16
C PRO A 89 -1.11 3.17 4.22
N LEU A 90 -0.90 2.55 3.05
CA LEU A 90 -0.57 1.13 2.95
C LEU A 90 0.83 0.87 3.54
N VAL A 91 1.75 1.84 3.48
CA VAL A 91 3.06 1.72 4.13
C VAL A 91 3.00 2.14 5.60
N VAL A 92 2.36 3.28 5.86
CA VAL A 92 2.36 3.96 7.17
C VAL A 92 1.61 3.17 8.23
N LEU A 93 0.44 2.60 7.92
CA LEU A 93 -0.39 1.91 8.90
C LEU A 93 0.25 0.64 9.45
N PRO A 94 0.78 -0.29 8.63
CA PRO A 94 1.50 -1.45 9.15
C PRO A 94 2.71 -1.04 9.99
N LEU A 95 3.45 -0.01 9.57
CA LEU A 95 4.62 0.47 10.31
C LEU A 95 4.26 0.95 11.71
N ILE A 96 3.24 1.80 11.83
CA ILE A 96 2.77 2.31 13.13
C ILE A 96 2.22 1.16 13.98
N GLU A 97 1.43 0.27 13.38
CA GLU A 97 0.82 -0.84 14.09
C GLU A 97 1.88 -1.82 14.63
N GLY A 98 2.93 -2.12 13.84
CA GLY A 98 4.01 -3.00 14.26
C GLY A 98 4.92 -2.42 15.34
N HIS A 99 5.02 -1.10 15.42
CA HIS A 99 5.79 -0.42 16.47
C HIS A 99 4.96 -0.04 17.70
N ARG A 100 3.66 -0.36 17.71
CA ARG A 100 2.79 -0.09 18.86
C ARG A 100 3.26 -0.88 20.09
N THR A 101 3.21 -0.23 21.26
CA THR A 101 3.55 -0.87 22.54
C THR A 101 2.61 -2.06 22.80
N GLY A 102 3.18 -3.21 23.18
CA GLY A 102 2.41 -4.41 23.50
C GLY A 102 2.21 -5.40 22.35
N GLN A 103 2.73 -5.10 21.14
CA GLN A 103 2.79 -6.09 20.06
C GLN A 103 3.78 -7.21 20.42
N ARG A 104 3.28 -8.45 20.49
CA ARG A 104 4.07 -9.66 20.83
C ARG A 104 4.07 -10.70 19.70
N SER A 105 3.68 -10.31 18.50
CA SER A 105 3.41 -11.23 17.38
C SER A 105 4.19 -10.84 16.12
N PHE A 106 4.01 -11.63 15.06
CA PHE A 106 4.54 -11.43 13.71
C PHE A 106 4.28 -10.01 13.16
N PHE A 107 3.23 -9.34 13.61
CA PHE A 107 2.91 -7.95 13.26
C PHE A 107 3.94 -6.92 13.72
N LYS A 108 4.84 -7.26 14.64
CA LYS A 108 5.97 -6.41 15.04
C LYS A 108 6.95 -6.15 13.89
N TYR A 109 6.92 -6.97 12.84
CA TYR A 109 7.81 -6.89 11.68
C TYR A 109 7.03 -6.48 10.42
N PRO A 110 6.58 -5.21 10.32
CA PRO A 110 5.79 -4.72 9.20
C PRO A 110 6.50 -4.88 7.85
N ASN A 111 7.83 -4.88 7.84
CA ASN A 111 8.61 -5.01 6.61
C ASN A 111 8.48 -6.40 5.98
N ILE A 112 8.14 -7.44 6.74
CA ILE A 112 7.84 -8.76 6.16
C ILE A 112 6.58 -8.67 5.29
N TRP A 113 5.54 -8.00 5.79
CA TRP A 113 4.30 -7.79 5.04
C TRP A 113 4.52 -6.90 3.81
N LEU A 114 5.31 -5.84 3.95
CA LEU A 114 5.65 -5.00 2.82
C LEU A 114 6.48 -5.75 1.77
N LEU A 115 7.42 -6.63 2.16
CA LEU A 115 8.15 -7.49 1.23
C LEU A 115 7.26 -8.50 0.52
N ILE A 116 6.34 -9.14 1.26
CA ILE A 116 5.34 -10.03 0.64
C ILE A 116 4.53 -9.24 -0.39
N SER A 117 4.18 -7.98 -0.12
CA SER A 117 3.44 -7.16 -1.07
C SER A 117 4.19 -6.80 -2.35
N GLN A 118 5.53 -6.80 -2.33
CA GLN A 118 6.32 -6.59 -3.54
C GLN A 118 6.27 -7.81 -4.48
N VAL A 119 6.19 -9.02 -3.92
CA VAL A 119 6.15 -10.26 -4.70
C VAL A 119 4.73 -10.65 -5.06
N ALA A 120 3.79 -10.53 -4.12
CA ALA A 120 2.44 -11.04 -4.24
C ALA A 120 1.39 -9.97 -4.54
N SER A 121 1.76 -8.68 -4.58
CA SER A 121 0.90 -7.48 -4.66
C SER A 121 0.25 -7.05 -3.33
N VAL A 122 -0.15 -5.77 -3.23
CA VAL A 122 -0.80 -5.22 -2.02
C VAL A 122 -2.25 -5.70 -1.88
N GLY A 123 -2.95 -5.89 -2.99
CA GLY A 123 -4.33 -6.35 -3.08
C GLY A 123 -4.48 -7.78 -2.62
N PHE A 124 -3.46 -8.63 -2.78
CA PHE A 124 -3.42 -9.94 -2.14
C PHE A 124 -3.01 -9.88 -0.67
N THR A 125 -1.97 -9.09 -0.38
CA THR A 125 -1.29 -9.10 0.93
C THR A 125 -2.11 -8.43 2.04
N PHE A 126 -2.78 -7.31 1.77
CA PHE A 126 -3.50 -6.54 2.78
C PHE A 126 -4.75 -7.26 3.33
N PRO A 127 -5.57 -7.94 2.51
CA PRO A 127 -6.63 -8.76 3.06
C PRO A 127 -6.10 -9.86 4.00
N LEU A 128 -5.00 -10.54 3.63
CA LEU A 128 -4.37 -11.54 4.48
C LEU A 128 -3.82 -10.92 5.77
N TYR A 129 -3.12 -9.78 5.67
CA TYR A 129 -2.60 -9.02 6.80
C TYR A 129 -3.71 -8.70 7.81
N TYR A 130 -4.81 -8.08 7.35
CA TYR A 130 -5.91 -7.70 8.24
C TYR A 130 -6.67 -8.91 8.80
N SER A 131 -6.83 -9.98 8.02
CA SER A 131 -7.38 -11.24 8.51
C SER A 131 -6.59 -11.73 9.72
N LEU A 132 -5.27 -11.93 9.55
CA LEU A 132 -4.43 -12.44 10.64
C LEU A 132 -4.35 -11.46 11.83
N LEU A 133 -4.35 -10.16 11.55
CA LEU A 133 -4.27 -9.13 12.59
C LEU A 133 -5.53 -9.08 13.46
N ILE A 134 -6.70 -9.25 12.85
CA ILE A 134 -7.97 -9.37 13.56
C ILE A 134 -8.04 -10.69 14.34
N LEU A 135 -7.65 -11.81 13.71
CA LEU A 135 -7.71 -13.14 14.31
C LEU A 135 -6.76 -13.28 15.52
N SER A 136 -5.58 -12.68 15.44
CA SER A 136 -4.60 -12.67 16.55
C SER A 136 -5.07 -11.87 17.77
N GLY A 137 -6.13 -11.05 17.63
CA GLY A 137 -6.60 -10.16 18.67
C GLY A 137 -5.66 -8.98 18.96
N SER A 138 -4.52 -8.87 18.25
CA SER A 138 -3.59 -7.74 18.34
C SER A 138 -4.31 -6.40 18.12
N TRP A 139 -5.28 -6.39 17.20
CA TRP A 139 -6.07 -5.21 16.86
C TRP A 139 -6.96 -4.67 18.00
N LYS A 140 -7.27 -5.48 19.02
CA LYS A 140 -8.14 -5.10 20.16
C LYS A 140 -7.38 -4.60 21.37
N LYS A 141 -6.07 -4.81 21.45
CA LYS A 141 -5.22 -4.33 22.56
C LYS A 141 -4.81 -2.87 22.34
N LEU A 142 -5.74 -2.03 21.90
CA LEU A 142 -5.53 -0.59 21.93
C LEU A 142 -5.67 -0.18 23.39
N PRO A 143 -4.59 0.26 24.06
CA PRO A 143 -4.73 0.85 25.39
C PRO A 143 -5.71 2.01 25.27
N GLU A 144 -6.55 2.22 26.29
CA GLU A 144 -7.22 3.52 26.48
C GLU A 144 -6.21 4.63 26.18
N PHE A 145 -6.64 5.64 25.41
CA PHE A 145 -5.86 6.79 24.93
C PHE A 145 -4.91 7.37 25.97
N ASN A 146 -3.79 6.71 26.16
CA ASN A 146 -2.74 7.14 27.06
C ASN A 146 -1.60 7.59 26.17
N ASP A 147 -1.24 8.86 26.31
CA ASP A 147 -0.14 9.56 25.63
C ASP A 147 1.20 8.82 25.66
N LYS A 148 1.32 7.77 26.47
CA LYS A 148 2.49 6.90 26.61
C LYS A 148 2.58 5.78 25.56
N SER A 149 1.57 5.61 24.69
CA SER A 149 1.53 4.48 23.74
C SER A 149 2.67 4.51 22.70
N PHE A 150 3.13 5.72 22.33
CA PHE A 150 4.23 5.93 21.38
C PHE A 150 5.28 6.91 21.92
N PRO A 151 6.51 6.46 22.20
CA PRO A 151 7.63 7.36 22.48
C PRO A 151 7.95 8.23 21.26
N GLN A 152 8.16 9.54 21.47
CA GLN A 152 8.40 10.51 20.40
C GLN A 152 9.54 10.11 19.45
N HIS A 153 10.66 9.64 19.99
CA HIS A 153 11.83 9.24 19.19
C HIS A 153 11.52 8.09 18.21
N LYS A 154 10.62 7.17 18.56
CA LYS A 154 10.19 6.09 17.66
C LYS A 154 9.31 6.60 16.53
N VAL A 155 8.39 7.51 16.83
CA VAL A 155 7.55 8.13 15.80
C VAL A 155 8.41 8.92 14.83
N GLN A 156 9.37 9.71 15.32
CA GLN A 156 10.33 10.43 14.48
C GLN A 156 11.15 9.47 13.60
N ALA A 157 11.60 8.34 14.15
CA ALA A 157 12.29 7.31 13.37
C ALA A 157 11.41 6.68 12.29
N ILE A 158 10.12 6.45 12.54
CA ILE A 158 9.15 5.98 11.52
C ILE A 158 8.97 7.01 10.43
N VAL A 159 8.79 8.29 10.79
CA VAL A 159 8.66 9.37 9.79
C VAL A 159 9.90 9.43 8.92
N PHE A 160 11.09 9.47 9.54
CA PHE A 160 12.35 9.48 8.83
C PHE A 160 12.51 8.26 7.91
N SER A 161 12.18 7.06 8.41
CA SER A 161 12.35 5.83 7.63
C SER A 161 11.39 5.71 6.46
N VAL A 162 10.16 6.23 6.57
CA VAL A 162 9.23 6.29 5.43
C VAL A 162 9.74 7.27 4.38
N MET A 163 10.23 8.44 4.80
CA MET A 163 10.77 9.43 3.86
C MET A 163 12.03 8.90 3.14
N ALA A 164 13.02 8.44 3.90
CA ALA A 164 14.30 7.99 3.36
C ALA A 164 14.23 6.61 2.69
N GLY A 165 13.45 5.69 3.26
CA GLY A 165 13.42 4.28 2.85
C GLY A 165 12.29 3.92 1.89
N ALA A 166 11.23 4.72 1.78
CA ALA A 166 10.14 4.46 0.83
C ALA A 166 9.97 5.59 -0.19
N LEU A 167 9.79 6.84 0.27
CA LEU A 167 9.47 7.94 -0.63
C LEU A 167 10.62 8.24 -1.61
N ILE A 168 11.85 8.41 -1.11
CA ILE A 168 13.02 8.71 -1.97
C ILE A 168 13.24 7.61 -3.02
N PRO A 169 13.32 6.31 -2.67
CA PRO A 169 13.44 5.25 -3.67
C PRO A 169 12.30 5.23 -4.67
N THR A 170 11.06 5.50 -4.23
CA THR A 170 9.87 5.51 -5.10
C THR A 170 9.95 6.63 -6.13
N LEU A 171 10.32 7.84 -5.71
CA LEU A 171 10.51 8.97 -6.62
C LEU A 171 11.67 8.70 -7.58
N ALA A 172 12.78 8.14 -7.09
CA ALA A 172 13.90 7.77 -7.94
C ALA A 172 13.48 6.77 -9.04
N MET A 173 12.72 5.72 -8.68
CA MET A 173 12.20 4.75 -9.65
C MET A 173 11.31 5.42 -10.71
N LEU A 174 10.36 6.26 -10.29
CA LEU A 174 9.39 6.90 -11.18
C LEU A 174 10.03 7.92 -12.15
N PHE A 175 11.03 8.67 -11.70
CA PHE A 175 11.63 9.75 -12.51
C PHE A 175 12.87 9.31 -13.30
N MET A 176 13.70 8.43 -12.74
CA MET A 176 14.89 7.97 -13.46
C MET A 176 14.54 6.92 -14.51
N LYS A 177 13.46 6.14 -14.30
CA LYS A 177 13.04 5.04 -15.18
C LYS A 177 14.21 4.11 -15.54
N ASP A 178 15.11 3.90 -14.57
CA ASP A 178 16.29 3.06 -14.70
C ASP A 178 15.99 1.67 -14.11
N PRO A 179 16.24 0.57 -14.85
CA PRO A 179 15.96 -0.79 -14.38
C PRO A 179 16.67 -1.17 -13.09
N THR A 180 17.88 -0.66 -12.88
CA THR A 180 18.68 -0.90 -11.67
C THR A 180 18.07 -0.18 -10.48
N VAL A 181 17.60 1.05 -10.67
CA VAL A 181 16.88 1.81 -9.63
C VAL A 181 15.57 1.10 -9.27
N THR A 182 14.82 0.60 -10.25
CA THR A 182 13.61 -0.20 -10.03
C THR A 182 13.91 -1.50 -9.27
N ALA A 183 15.03 -2.17 -9.59
CA ALA A 183 15.48 -3.36 -8.88
C ALA A 183 15.78 -3.08 -7.39
N ILE A 184 16.50 -1.98 -7.10
CA ILE A 184 16.77 -1.53 -5.74
C ILE A 184 15.47 -1.14 -5.04
N TRP A 185 14.52 -0.52 -5.75
CA TRP A 185 13.23 -0.16 -5.19
C TRP A 185 12.43 -1.39 -4.72
N GLN A 186 12.56 -2.56 -5.35
CA GLN A 186 11.84 -3.78 -4.88
C GLN A 186 12.18 -4.18 -3.44
N ILE A 187 13.32 -3.73 -2.91
CA ILE A 187 13.74 -3.98 -1.52
C ILE A 187 13.54 -2.75 -0.62
N TYR A 188 12.74 -1.75 -1.02
CA TYR A 188 12.46 -0.56 -0.22
C TYR A 188 11.98 -0.87 1.23
N PRO A 189 11.25 -1.97 1.52
CA PRO A 189 10.91 -2.29 2.91
C PRO A 189 12.12 -2.58 3.80
N LEU A 190 13.21 -3.10 3.21
CA LEU A 190 14.49 -3.24 3.90
C LEU A 190 15.15 -1.87 4.09
N CYS A 191 15.08 -0.98 3.09
CA CYS A 191 15.55 0.40 3.22
C CYS A 191 14.85 1.15 4.36
N ILE A 192 13.53 0.97 4.54
CA ILE A 192 12.79 1.48 5.70
C ILE A 192 13.39 0.93 7.01
N SER A 193 13.66 -0.37 7.09
CA SER A 193 14.24 -1.00 8.28
C SER A 193 15.59 -0.39 8.64
N VAL A 194 16.47 -0.25 7.65
CA VAL A 194 17.82 0.30 7.81
C VAL A 194 17.74 1.77 8.23
N ALA A 195 16.93 2.58 7.55
CA ALA A 195 16.76 4.00 7.89
C ALA A 195 16.20 4.19 9.31
N TYR A 196 15.22 3.37 9.71
CA TYR A 196 14.68 3.39 11.06
C TYR A 196 15.77 3.06 12.09
N PHE A 197 16.54 1.99 11.87
CA PHE A 197 17.61 1.57 12.77
C PHE A 197 18.71 2.63 12.90
N LEU A 198 19.18 3.18 11.77
CA LEU A 198 20.17 4.25 11.75
C LEU A 198 19.69 5.49 12.52
N HIS A 199 18.42 5.88 12.34
CA HIS A 199 17.86 7.01 13.07
C HIS A 199 17.86 6.77 14.58
N ILE A 200 17.47 5.58 15.05
CA ILE A 200 17.45 5.24 16.49
C ILE A 200 18.87 5.17 17.08
N LEU A 201 19.86 4.75 16.30
CA LEU A 201 21.26 4.76 16.74
C LEU A 201 21.80 6.18 16.96
N VAL A 202 21.46 7.11 16.07
CA VAL A 202 21.90 8.51 16.13
C VAL A 202 21.11 9.29 17.18
N VAL A 203 19.77 9.19 17.14
CA VAL A 203 18.87 9.87 18.06
C VAL A 203 18.58 8.96 19.25
N ARG A 204 19.49 9.00 20.24
CA ARG A 204 19.35 8.22 21.48
C ARG A 204 18.02 8.50 22.17
N SER A 205 17.46 7.48 22.82
CA SER A 205 16.25 7.64 23.62
C SER A 205 16.48 8.70 24.71
N PRO A 206 15.62 9.73 24.81
CA PRO A 206 15.73 10.72 25.87
C PRO A 206 15.55 10.04 27.24
N GLN A 207 16.23 10.59 28.26
CA GLN A 207 16.12 10.11 29.65
C GLN A 207 14.68 10.22 30.17
N THR A 208 13.95 11.26 29.76
CA THR A 208 12.53 11.45 30.05
C THR A 208 11.69 11.10 28.80
N PRO A 209 10.83 10.06 28.86
CA PRO A 209 10.02 9.67 27.71
C PRO A 209 8.98 10.76 27.40
N LYS A 210 9.13 11.41 26.24
CA LYS A 210 8.13 12.32 25.68
C LYS A 210 7.11 11.57 24.84
N SER A 211 5.85 12.02 24.89
CA SER A 211 4.80 11.50 24.03
C SER A 211 5.06 11.85 22.56
N GLY A 212 4.94 10.85 21.69
CA GLY A 212 5.00 11.00 20.24
C GLY A 212 3.68 11.38 19.59
N TYR A 213 2.61 11.60 20.37
CA TYR A 213 1.26 11.82 19.86
C TYR A 213 1.18 12.96 18.83
N ARG A 214 1.74 14.14 19.15
CA ARG A 214 1.75 15.29 18.23
C ARG A 214 2.53 15.02 16.94
N ALA A 215 3.65 14.29 17.04
CA ALA A 215 4.42 13.89 15.87
C ALA A 215 3.64 12.91 14.99
N LEU A 216 2.90 11.98 15.60
CA LEU A 216 2.07 11.00 14.91
C LEU A 216 0.89 11.68 14.20
N GLN A 217 0.25 12.64 14.87
CA GLN A 217 -0.81 13.47 14.28
C GLN A 217 -0.30 14.27 13.09
N GLY A 218 0.86 14.91 13.23
CA GLY A 218 1.52 15.59 12.11
C GLY A 218 1.82 14.65 10.96
N PHE A 219 2.28 13.43 11.24
CA PHE A 219 2.59 12.45 10.20
C PHE A 219 1.35 12.00 9.42
N TYR A 220 0.24 11.70 10.11
CA TYR A 220 -1.02 11.38 9.43
C TYR A 220 -1.55 12.56 8.63
N LEU A 221 -1.46 13.79 9.16
CA LEU A 221 -1.91 14.98 8.45
C LEU A 221 -1.10 15.21 7.18
N VAL A 222 0.23 15.08 7.24
CA VAL A 222 1.09 15.17 6.05
C VAL A 222 0.76 14.08 5.04
N SER A 223 0.53 12.84 5.50
CA SER A 223 0.14 11.72 4.63
C SER A 223 -1.24 11.94 3.97
N PHE A 224 -2.18 12.53 4.72
CA PHE A 224 -3.49 12.95 4.23
C PHE A 224 -3.34 14.01 3.14
N ILE A 225 -2.59 15.09 3.42
CA ILE A 225 -2.37 16.20 2.47
C ILE A 225 -1.70 15.68 1.21
N LEU A 226 -0.64 14.88 1.33
CA LEU A 226 0.06 14.32 0.18
C LEU A 226 -0.88 13.47 -0.69
N SER A 227 -1.60 12.53 -0.08
CA SER A 227 -2.52 11.65 -0.81
C SER A 227 -3.66 12.44 -1.48
N SER A 228 -4.18 13.44 -0.77
CA SER A 228 -5.25 14.33 -1.25
C SER A 228 -4.80 15.20 -2.42
N SER A 229 -3.62 15.80 -2.33
CA SER A 229 -3.03 16.61 -3.41
C SER A 229 -2.84 15.78 -4.67
N ILE A 230 -2.36 14.54 -4.55
CA ILE A 230 -2.18 13.63 -5.69
C ILE A 230 -3.53 13.27 -6.32
N HIS A 231 -4.56 13.01 -5.50
CA HIS A 231 -5.91 12.78 -6.00
C HIS A 231 -6.50 14.00 -6.72
N MET A 232 -6.38 15.19 -6.13
CA MET A 232 -6.83 16.44 -6.75
C MET A 232 -6.09 16.75 -8.05
N ALA A 233 -4.81 16.39 -8.15
CA ALA A 233 -4.03 16.61 -9.36
C ALA A 233 -4.35 15.61 -10.50
N THR A 234 -4.83 14.40 -10.17
CA THR A 234 -4.97 13.31 -11.14
C THR A 234 -6.42 12.94 -11.45
N ALA A 235 -7.27 12.78 -10.44
CA ALA A 235 -8.63 12.26 -10.60
C ALA A 235 -9.67 13.39 -10.74
N VAL A 236 -9.57 14.45 -9.94
CA VAL A 236 -10.55 15.56 -9.94
C VAL A 236 -10.71 16.23 -11.30
N PRO A 237 -9.66 16.49 -12.10
CA PRO A 237 -9.81 17.07 -13.44
C PRO A 237 -10.65 16.18 -14.38
N LEU A 238 -10.76 14.88 -14.10
CA LEU A 238 -11.52 13.93 -14.90
C LEU A 238 -12.98 13.80 -14.46
N PHE A 239 -13.45 14.52 -13.43
CA PHE A 239 -14.83 14.37 -12.93
C PHE A 239 -15.89 14.80 -13.94
N ALA A 240 -15.55 15.70 -14.87
CA ALA A 240 -16.42 16.07 -15.98
C ALA A 240 -16.47 15.00 -17.10
N ASP A 241 -15.48 14.11 -17.17
CA ASP A 241 -15.39 13.00 -18.12
C ASP A 241 -15.37 11.65 -17.37
N ILE A 242 -16.57 11.18 -17.05
CA ILE A 242 -16.78 9.91 -16.35
C ILE A 242 -16.12 8.72 -17.07
N THR A 243 -15.97 8.77 -18.39
CA THR A 243 -15.33 7.70 -19.16
C THR A 243 -13.83 7.65 -18.85
N SER A 244 -13.16 8.80 -18.89
CA SER A 244 -11.73 8.90 -18.52
C SER A 244 -11.50 8.59 -17.04
N LEU A 245 -12.37 9.05 -16.15
CA LEU A 245 -12.28 8.73 -14.72
C LEU A 245 -12.44 7.22 -14.47
N ARG A 246 -13.42 6.58 -15.12
CA ARG A 246 -13.61 5.13 -15.08
C ARG A 246 -12.39 4.40 -15.64
N HIS A 247 -11.84 4.88 -16.75
CA HIS A 247 -10.64 4.32 -17.34
C HIS A 247 -9.40 4.47 -16.44
N LEU A 248 -9.34 5.49 -15.58
CA LEU A 248 -8.24 5.63 -14.61
C LEU A 248 -8.43 4.72 -13.39
N LEU A 249 -9.61 4.74 -12.75
CA LEU A 249 -9.78 4.20 -11.40
C LEU A 249 -10.53 2.88 -11.31
N VAL A 250 -11.36 2.53 -12.29
CA VAL A 250 -12.27 1.39 -12.19
C VAL A 250 -11.70 0.20 -12.95
N PRO A 251 -11.45 -0.94 -12.28
CA PRO A 251 -11.00 -2.15 -12.96
C PRO A 251 -12.09 -2.73 -13.88
N ALA A 252 -11.68 -3.41 -14.95
CA ALA A 252 -12.57 -4.09 -15.86
C ALA A 252 -13.28 -5.25 -15.14
N LEU A 253 -14.60 -5.32 -15.26
CA LEU A 253 -15.39 -6.39 -14.64
C LEU A 253 -15.24 -7.71 -15.40
N THR A 254 -15.09 -7.64 -16.72
CA THR A 254 -14.79 -8.77 -17.60
C THR A 254 -13.31 -8.78 -17.97
N PRO A 255 -12.72 -9.95 -18.27
CA PRO A 255 -11.37 -10.02 -18.83
C PRO A 255 -11.25 -9.15 -20.10
N LEU A 256 -10.10 -8.52 -20.27
CA LEU A 256 -9.77 -7.78 -21.49
C LEU A 256 -9.47 -8.75 -22.62
N ASP A 257 -9.71 -8.32 -23.87
CA ASP A 257 -9.40 -9.12 -25.05
C ASP A 257 -7.87 -9.26 -25.24
N ASN A 258 -7.43 -10.41 -25.78
CA ASN A 258 -6.02 -10.72 -25.97
C ASN A 258 -5.34 -9.81 -27.03
N SER A 259 -6.12 -9.17 -27.90
CA SER A 259 -5.62 -8.18 -28.88
C SER A 259 -5.25 -6.84 -28.25
N VAL A 260 -5.67 -6.57 -27.01
CA VAL A 260 -5.39 -5.31 -26.31
C VAL A 260 -3.90 -5.27 -25.90
N PRO A 261 -3.21 -4.11 -26.01
CA PRO A 261 -1.80 -4.01 -25.64
C PRO A 261 -1.48 -4.46 -24.21
N VAL A 262 -0.31 -5.09 -24.00
CA VAL A 262 0.20 -5.58 -22.71
C VAL A 262 0.06 -4.53 -21.59
N ALA A 263 0.41 -3.28 -21.87
CA ALA A 263 0.32 -2.18 -20.89
C ALA A 263 -1.10 -1.98 -20.32
N SER A 264 -2.15 -2.29 -21.09
CA SER A 264 -3.54 -2.17 -20.65
C SER A 264 -3.94 -3.30 -19.70
N HIS A 265 -3.41 -4.52 -19.92
CA HIS A 265 -3.60 -5.64 -19.00
C HIS A 265 -2.88 -5.39 -17.67
N LEU A 266 -1.66 -4.87 -17.71
CA LEU A 266 -0.92 -4.48 -16.49
C LEU A 266 -1.59 -3.30 -15.78
N HIS A 267 -2.18 -2.37 -16.52
CA HIS A 267 -2.99 -1.29 -15.96
C HIS A 267 -4.22 -1.84 -15.22
N ASP A 268 -4.96 -2.78 -15.83
CA ASP A 268 -6.11 -3.43 -15.18
C ASP A 268 -5.70 -4.21 -13.92
N PHE A 269 -4.56 -4.92 -13.98
CA PHE A 269 -3.96 -5.57 -12.81
C PHE A 269 -3.75 -4.57 -11.67
N LEU A 270 -3.14 -3.41 -11.94
CA LEU A 270 -2.85 -2.40 -10.94
C LEU A 270 -4.14 -1.79 -10.33
N LYS A 271 -5.20 -1.61 -11.14
CA LYS A 271 -6.50 -1.16 -10.62
C LYS A 271 -7.10 -2.15 -9.63
N TRP A 272 -7.08 -3.44 -9.96
CA TRP A 272 -7.53 -4.49 -9.05
C TRP A 272 -6.69 -4.54 -7.78
N ASP A 273 -5.36 -4.45 -7.92
CA ASP A 273 -4.40 -4.45 -6.81
C ASP A 273 -4.75 -3.37 -5.78
N VAL A 274 -4.84 -2.13 -6.26
CA VAL A 274 -5.13 -0.95 -5.43
C VAL A 274 -6.54 -1.00 -4.85
N THR A 275 -7.53 -1.36 -5.67
CA THR A 275 -8.94 -1.44 -5.23
C THR A 275 -9.11 -2.44 -4.09
N LEU A 276 -8.51 -3.63 -4.22
CA LEU A 276 -8.63 -4.69 -3.20
C LEU A 276 -7.84 -4.35 -1.93
N ALA A 277 -6.65 -3.75 -2.06
CA ALA A 277 -5.86 -3.29 -0.92
C ALA A 277 -6.62 -2.26 -0.09
N TYR A 278 -7.19 -1.25 -0.73
CA TYR A 278 -7.95 -0.20 -0.07
C TYR A 278 -9.31 -0.68 0.46
N THR A 279 -10.00 -1.55 -0.27
CA THR A 279 -11.26 -2.17 0.20
C THR A 279 -11.01 -2.97 1.47
N SER A 280 -9.97 -3.80 1.50
CA SER A 280 -9.63 -4.57 2.71
C SER A 280 -9.26 -3.66 3.88
N THR A 281 -8.54 -2.57 3.62
CA THR A 281 -8.19 -1.56 4.63
C THR A 281 -9.44 -0.88 5.20
N ALA A 282 -10.37 -0.44 4.36
CA ALA A 282 -11.64 0.15 4.78
C ALA A 282 -12.46 -0.82 5.64
N LEU A 283 -12.58 -2.08 5.21
CA LEU A 283 -13.27 -3.14 5.97
C LEU A 283 -12.61 -3.38 7.34
N ALA A 284 -11.29 -3.32 7.43
CA ALA A 284 -10.58 -3.44 8.70
C ALA A 284 -10.92 -2.29 9.68
N PHE A 285 -11.14 -1.07 9.19
CA PHE A 285 -11.60 0.04 10.03
C PHE A 285 -13.02 -0.17 10.57
N PHE A 286 -13.94 -0.74 9.79
CA PHE A 286 -15.27 -1.09 10.31
C PHE A 286 -15.20 -2.08 11.47
N TRP A 287 -14.16 -2.92 11.51
CA TRP A 287 -13.91 -3.85 12.62
C TRP A 287 -13.58 -3.17 13.95
N LEU A 288 -13.07 -1.94 13.90
CA LEU A 288 -12.74 -1.13 15.08
C LEU A 288 -13.96 -0.48 15.70
N CYS A 289 -15.07 -0.40 14.97
CA CYS A 289 -16.27 0.24 15.47
C CYS A 289 -16.84 -0.56 16.66
N SER A 290 -17.01 0.13 17.79
CA SER A 290 -17.62 -0.41 19.00
C SER A 290 -19.15 -0.26 18.99
N SER A 291 -19.68 0.67 18.19
CA SER A 291 -21.11 0.99 18.11
C SER A 291 -21.59 1.22 16.67
N VAL A 292 -22.91 1.10 16.44
CA VAL A 292 -23.56 1.40 15.15
C VAL A 292 -23.32 2.85 14.73
N LYS A 293 -23.33 3.79 15.68
CA LYS A 293 -23.02 5.21 15.42
C LYS A 293 -21.64 5.37 14.78
N GLN A 294 -20.63 4.67 15.29
CA GLN A 294 -19.29 4.71 14.71
C GLN A 294 -19.23 4.09 13.31
N VAL A 295 -19.96 2.98 13.07
CA VAL A 295 -20.09 2.37 11.74
C VAL A 295 -20.70 3.37 10.74
N VAL A 296 -21.81 4.02 11.10
CA VAL A 296 -22.48 4.99 10.23
C VAL A 296 -21.58 6.21 9.98
N CYS A 297 -20.89 6.71 11.01
CA CYS A 297 -19.95 7.83 10.86
C CYS A 297 -18.80 7.48 9.91
N LEU A 298 -18.15 6.33 10.10
CA LEU A 298 -17.06 5.87 9.23
C LEU A 298 -17.56 5.63 7.80
N PHE A 299 -18.73 5.02 7.62
CA PHE A 299 -19.32 4.81 6.29
C PHE A 299 -19.57 6.13 5.58
N THR A 300 -20.19 7.09 6.27
CA THR A 300 -20.47 8.44 5.73
C THR A 300 -19.17 9.16 5.38
N TRP A 301 -18.16 9.06 6.26
CA TRP A 301 -16.83 9.60 6.00
C TRP A 301 -16.21 9.01 4.74
N LEU A 302 -16.18 7.68 4.58
CA LEU A 302 -15.60 7.04 3.40
C LEU A 302 -16.37 7.40 2.13
N LEU A 303 -17.71 7.42 2.18
CA LEU A 303 -18.56 7.78 1.05
C LEU A 303 -18.29 9.19 0.54
N PHE A 304 -18.05 10.15 1.45
CA PHE A 304 -17.74 11.54 1.10
C PHE A 304 -16.25 11.77 0.78
N ALA A 305 -15.36 11.23 1.60
CA ALA A 305 -13.93 11.53 1.52
C ALA A 305 -13.25 10.85 0.34
N ILE A 306 -13.70 9.66 -0.10
CA ILE A 306 -13.08 8.98 -1.25
C ILE A 306 -13.24 9.79 -2.54
N PRO A 307 -14.44 10.29 -2.91
CA PRO A 307 -14.59 11.14 -4.09
C PRO A 307 -13.90 12.50 -3.97
N VAL A 308 -13.79 13.08 -2.78
CA VAL A 308 -13.26 14.45 -2.62
C VAL A 308 -11.74 14.46 -2.48
N PHE A 309 -11.20 13.53 -1.68
CA PHE A 309 -9.79 13.52 -1.28
C PHE A 309 -9.04 12.26 -1.75
N GLY A 310 -9.73 11.30 -2.35
CA GLY A 310 -9.16 10.02 -2.74
C GLY A 310 -9.08 9.02 -1.59
N PHE A 311 -8.85 7.75 -1.96
CA PHE A 311 -8.87 6.64 -1.01
C PHE A 311 -7.75 6.72 0.03
N GLY A 312 -6.55 7.16 -0.39
CA GLY A 312 -5.40 7.32 0.50
C GLY A 312 -5.68 8.31 1.64
N ALA A 313 -6.17 9.51 1.29
CA ALA A 313 -6.51 10.52 2.28
C ALA A 313 -7.69 10.09 3.17
N ALA A 314 -8.76 9.52 2.58
CA ALA A 314 -9.88 9.00 3.34
C ALA A 314 -9.46 7.97 4.40
N THR A 315 -8.50 7.10 4.04
CA THR A 315 -7.91 6.10 4.94
C THR A 315 -7.11 6.75 6.08
N MET A 316 -6.34 7.81 5.81
CA MET A 316 -5.66 8.57 6.86
C MET A 316 -6.62 9.29 7.79
N GLY A 317 -7.70 9.87 7.27
CA GLY A 317 -8.75 10.45 8.11
C GLY A 317 -9.38 9.42 9.05
N ALA A 318 -9.67 8.22 8.54
CA ALA A 318 -10.16 7.10 9.36
C ALA A 318 -9.13 6.65 10.41
N ALA A 319 -7.84 6.66 10.07
CA ALA A 319 -6.76 6.37 11.02
C ALA A 319 -6.62 7.45 12.11
N MET A 320 -6.75 8.73 11.75
CA MET A 320 -6.74 9.84 12.71
C MET A 320 -7.93 9.75 13.67
N TRP A 321 -9.12 9.43 13.16
CA TRP A 321 -10.29 9.14 13.99
C TRP A 321 -10.05 7.95 14.92
N LYS A 322 -9.49 6.84 14.40
CA LYS A 322 -9.12 5.65 15.20
C LYS A 322 -8.18 6.01 16.34
N GLU A 323 -7.17 6.84 16.07
CA GLU A 323 -6.21 7.30 17.08
C GLU A 323 -6.72 8.51 17.89
N GLY A 324 -8.04 8.78 17.89
CA GLY A 324 -8.66 9.76 18.80
C GLY A 324 -8.14 11.18 18.57
N LEU A 325 -7.63 11.47 17.38
CA LEU A 325 -7.06 12.77 17.02
C LEU A 325 -8.13 13.79 16.62
N LEU A 326 -9.38 13.34 16.52
CA LEU A 326 -10.55 14.10 16.04
C LEU A 326 -11.67 14.20 17.10
N GLN A 327 -11.36 13.86 18.37
CA GLN A 327 -12.25 14.04 19.52
C GLN A 327 -11.89 15.34 20.24
#